data_AF-A0A661DC66-F1
#
_entry.id   AF-A0A661DC66-F1
#
_cell.length_a   1.000
_cell.length_b   1.000
_cell.length_c   1.000
_cell.angle_alpha   90.00
_cell.angle_beta   90.00
_cell.angle_gamma   90.00
#
_symmetry.space_group_name_H-M   'P 1'
#
loop_
_entity.id
_entity.type
_entity.pdbx_description
1 polymer ?
#
loop_
_entity_poly.entity_id
_entity_poly.type
_entity_poly.pdbx_seq_one_letter_code
_entity_poly.pdbx_strand_id
1 'polypeptide(L)'
;MTIERSRLDYNREKQVIINLILNTKYCEKILPVISPDYFDVKYASTVIDWVRAYYESYTVAPKLHINEIFEEHGKDLEEETHTQVGNVLQHLTDVADTEVHNVDYLIDVANDLFREKHLERQNKAIAKYIEKGDLISAENVMLEQYHG
;
A
#
# COMPACT_ATOMS: atom_id res chain seq x y z
N MET A 1 -19.07 19.35 -7.59
CA MET A 1 -19.37 17.91 -7.78
C MET A 1 -18.22 17.14 -7.17
N THR A 2 -18.32 16.88 -5.86
CA THR A 2 -17.26 16.30 -5.05
C THR A 2 -17.36 14.79 -5.21
N ILE A 3 -16.64 14.22 -6.18
CA ILE A 3 -16.39 12.78 -6.14
C ILE A 3 -15.68 12.54 -4.80
N GLU A 4 -16.30 11.76 -3.92
CA GLU A 4 -15.85 11.56 -2.54
C GLU A 4 -14.38 11.12 -2.53
N ARG A 5 -13.50 11.99 -2.02
CA ARG A 5 -12.04 11.78 -1.98
C ARG A 5 -11.67 10.40 -1.41
N SER A 6 -12.40 9.96 -0.39
CA SER A 6 -12.27 8.62 0.22
C SER A 6 -12.43 7.47 -0.78
N ARG A 7 -13.34 7.58 -1.75
CA ARG A 7 -13.56 6.54 -2.77
C ARG A 7 -12.45 6.52 -3.82
N LEU A 8 -11.89 7.69 -4.14
CA LEU A 8 -10.73 7.81 -5.03
C LEU A 8 -9.46 7.23 -4.37
N ASP A 9 -9.25 7.53 -3.09
CA ASP A 9 -8.10 7.03 -2.32
C ASP A 9 -8.16 5.51 -2.15
N TYR A 10 -9.34 4.98 -1.82
CA TYR A 10 -9.58 3.53 -1.76
C TYR A 10 -9.20 2.82 -3.06
N ASN A 11 -9.53 3.43 -4.22
CA ASN A 11 -9.17 2.86 -5.51
C ASN A 11 -7.66 2.91 -5.78
N ARG A 12 -6.97 3.99 -5.38
CA ARG A 12 -5.51 4.13 -5.53
C ARG A 12 -4.75 3.15 -4.64
N GLU A 13 -5.15 3.01 -3.38
CA GLU A 13 -4.57 2.04 -2.44
C GLU A 13 -4.69 0.61 -2.97
N LYS A 14 -5.89 0.24 -3.44
CA LYS A 14 -6.12 -1.07 -4.05
C LYS A 14 -5.29 -1.27 -5.32
N GLN A 15 -5.13 -0.25 -6.15
CA GLN A 15 -4.26 -0.31 -7.32
C GLN A 15 -2.79 -0.56 -6.95
N VAL A 16 -2.28 0.09 -5.89
CA VAL A 16 -0.90 -0.17 -5.42
C VAL A 16 -0.73 -1.62 -5.01
N ILE A 17 -1.67 -2.17 -4.22
CA ILE A 17 -1.62 -3.56 -3.75
C ILE A 17 -1.68 -4.56 -4.91
N ILE A 18 -2.57 -4.33 -5.88
CA ILE A 18 -2.69 -5.20 -7.07
C ILE A 18 -1.38 -5.19 -7.88
N ASN A 19 -0.76 -4.01 -8.07
CA ASN A 19 0.48 -3.91 -8.83
C ASN A 19 1.69 -4.54 -8.10
N LEU A 20 1.71 -4.49 -6.77
CA LEU A 20 2.67 -5.26 -5.96
C LEU A 20 2.55 -6.76 -6.18
N ILE A 21 1.33 -7.28 -6.37
CA ILE A 21 1.13 -8.70 -6.61
C ILE A 21 1.53 -9.08 -8.03
N LEU A 22 1.21 -8.25 -9.03
CA LEU A 22 1.35 -8.63 -10.44
C LEU A 22 2.71 -8.28 -11.06
N ASN A 23 3.40 -7.25 -10.57
CA ASN A 23 4.48 -6.62 -11.32
C ASN A 23 5.83 -6.59 -10.56
N THR A 24 6.80 -7.35 -11.07
CA THR A 24 8.15 -7.45 -10.49
C THR A 24 8.91 -6.11 -10.49
N LYS A 25 8.85 -5.35 -11.60
CA LYS A 25 9.52 -4.03 -11.69
C LYS A 25 8.91 -3.04 -10.71
N TYR A 26 7.60 -3.12 -10.53
CA TYR A 26 6.89 -2.31 -9.53
C TYR A 26 7.34 -2.65 -8.11
N CYS A 27 7.46 -3.94 -7.77
CA CYS A 27 7.96 -4.38 -6.47
C CYS A 27 9.35 -3.81 -6.16
N GLU A 28 10.27 -3.87 -7.14
CA GLU A 28 11.64 -3.37 -6.99
C GLU A 28 11.68 -1.89 -6.55
N LYS A 29 10.76 -1.07 -7.08
CA LYS A 29 10.71 0.37 -6.79
C LYS A 29 9.89 0.71 -5.57
N ILE A 30 8.79 0.00 -5.34
CA ILE A 30 7.79 0.38 -4.34
C ILE A 30 8.04 -0.30 -2.99
N LEU A 31 8.49 -1.55 -2.94
CA LEU A 31 8.76 -2.24 -1.66
C LEU A 31 9.77 -1.52 -0.74
N PRO A 32 10.80 -0.82 -1.24
CA PRO A 32 11.72 -0.07 -0.38
C PRO A 32 11.10 1.17 0.28
N VAL A 33 10.07 1.77 -0.34
CA VAL A 33 9.52 3.07 0.07
C VAL A 33 8.10 2.97 0.64
N ILE A 34 7.44 1.83 0.45
CA ILE A 34 6.09 1.59 0.95
C ILE A 34 6.09 1.47 2.48
N SER A 35 5.13 2.15 3.11
CA SER A 35 4.80 1.98 4.51
C SER A 35 3.36 1.51 4.65
N PRO A 36 3.07 0.48 5.47
CA PRO A 36 1.70 0.08 5.78
C PRO A 36 0.85 1.23 6.35
N ASP A 37 1.48 2.22 7.00
CA ASP A 37 0.80 3.41 7.56
C ASP A 37 0.20 4.33 6.47
N TYR A 38 0.53 4.12 5.20
CA TYR A 38 -0.04 4.88 4.08
C TYR A 38 -1.39 4.33 3.60
N PHE A 39 -1.84 3.21 4.15
CA PHE A 39 -3.07 2.55 3.76
C PHE A 39 -4.10 2.65 4.89
N ASP A 40 -5.33 3.02 4.53
CA ASP A 40 -6.43 3.05 5.49
C ASP A 40 -7.03 1.65 5.69
N VAL A 41 -6.83 0.76 4.72
CA VAL A 41 -7.36 -0.61 4.74
C VAL A 41 -6.48 -1.57 5.53
N LYS A 42 -7.07 -2.25 6.52
CA LYS A 42 -6.35 -3.15 7.43
C LYS A 42 -5.62 -4.29 6.72
N TYR A 43 -6.19 -4.81 5.63
CA TYR A 43 -5.60 -5.93 4.89
C TYR A 43 -4.32 -5.56 4.12
N ALA A 44 -4.04 -4.26 3.91
CA ALA A 44 -2.89 -3.83 3.14
C ALA A 44 -1.58 -4.31 3.74
N SER A 45 -1.41 -4.19 5.07
CA SER A 45 -0.20 -4.62 5.77
C SER A 45 0.07 -6.11 5.53
N THR A 46 -0.94 -6.95 5.72
CA THR A 46 -0.85 -8.40 5.50
C THR A 46 -0.39 -8.73 4.08
N VAL A 47 -1.01 -8.13 3.07
CA VAL A 47 -0.67 -8.41 1.68
C VAL A 47 0.72 -7.87 1.32
N ILE A 48 1.08 -6.68 1.81
CA ILE A 48 2.42 -6.11 1.61
C ILE A 48 3.50 -7.02 2.21
N ASP A 49 3.27 -7.56 3.40
CA ASP A 49 4.21 -8.45 4.08
C ASP A 49 4.39 -9.76 3.31
N TRP A 50 3.31 -10.33 2.81
CA TRP A 50 3.36 -11.52 1.94
C TRP A 50 4.12 -11.27 0.64
N VAL A 51 3.82 -10.16 -0.06
CA VAL A 51 4.53 -9.79 -1.28
C VAL A 51 6.01 -9.56 -0.99
N ARG A 52 6.34 -8.88 0.12
CA ARG A 52 7.72 -8.61 0.53
C ARG A 52 8.49 -9.91 0.79
N ALA A 53 7.96 -10.80 1.62
CA ALA A 53 8.60 -12.07 1.93
C ALA A 53 8.84 -12.93 0.68
N TYR A 54 7.85 -12.96 -0.21
CA TYR A 54 7.97 -13.67 -1.48
C TYR A 54 9.01 -13.03 -2.40
N TYR A 55 8.98 -11.70 -2.56
CA TYR A 55 9.93 -10.97 -3.39
C TYR A 55 11.37 -11.07 -2.88
N GLU A 56 11.58 -11.03 -1.56
CA GLU A 56 12.91 -11.24 -0.95
C GLU A 56 13.45 -12.65 -1.23
N SER A 57 12.57 -13.65 -1.30
CA SER A 57 12.95 -15.04 -1.56
C SER A 57 13.22 -15.34 -3.03
N TYR A 58 12.43 -14.74 -3.93
CA TYR A 58 12.41 -15.13 -5.35
C TYR A 58 12.76 -14.00 -6.33
N THR A 59 12.89 -12.75 -5.86
CA THR A 59 13.13 -11.53 -6.67
C THR A 59 12.11 -11.30 -7.78
N VAL A 60 10.92 -11.90 -7.64
CA VAL A 60 9.80 -11.78 -8.58
C VAL A 60 8.50 -11.55 -7.83
N ALA A 61 7.55 -10.85 -8.46
CA ALA A 61 6.23 -10.65 -7.87
C ALA A 61 5.46 -11.99 -7.77
N PRO A 62 4.61 -12.18 -6.74
CA PRO A 62 3.91 -13.45 -6.51
C PRO A 62 2.97 -13.88 -7.65
N LYS A 63 2.34 -12.91 -8.33
CA LYS A 63 1.29 -13.14 -9.33
C LYS A 63 0.22 -14.10 -8.78
N LEU A 64 0.01 -15.25 -9.44
CA LEU A 64 -0.97 -16.26 -9.03
C LEU A 64 -0.57 -17.00 -7.75
N HIS A 65 0.72 -17.07 -7.40
CA HIS A 65 1.16 -17.72 -6.15
C HIS A 65 0.67 -16.99 -4.89
N ILE A 66 0.17 -15.75 -5.02
CA ILE A 66 -0.50 -15.08 -3.90
C ILE A 66 -1.71 -15.86 -3.38
N ASN A 67 -2.38 -16.63 -4.24
CA ASN A 67 -3.52 -17.45 -3.84
C ASN A 67 -3.06 -18.62 -2.97
N GLU A 68 -1.91 -19.23 -3.29
CA GLU A 68 -1.32 -20.29 -2.48
C GLU A 68 -0.90 -19.76 -1.10
N ILE A 69 -0.28 -18.57 -1.06
CA ILE A 69 0.07 -17.87 0.19
C ILE A 69 -1.19 -17.59 1.01
N PHE A 70 -2.28 -17.15 0.37
CA PHE A 70 -3.56 -16.91 1.04
C PHE A 70 -4.20 -18.20 1.58
N GLU A 71 -4.13 -19.32 0.85
CA GLU A 71 -4.64 -20.60 1.33
C GLU A 71 -3.84 -21.17 2.52
N GLU A 72 -2.54 -20.89 2.56
CA GLU A 72 -1.64 -21.30 3.64
C GLU A 72 -1.81 -20.41 4.89
N HIS A 73 -1.70 -19.10 4.73
CA HIS A 73 -1.63 -18.14 5.84
C HIS A 73 -2.95 -17.43 6.15
N GLY A 74 -3.92 -17.47 5.24
CA GLY A 74 -5.20 -16.78 5.40
C GLY A 74 -6.04 -17.33 6.56
N LYS A 75 -5.88 -18.60 6.89
CA LYS A 75 -6.62 -19.28 7.98
C LYS A 75 -6.36 -18.67 9.36
N ASP A 76 -5.22 -18.03 9.54
CA ASP A 76 -4.82 -17.39 10.79
C ASP A 76 -5.28 -15.92 10.88
N LEU A 77 -5.89 -15.38 9.80
CA LEU A 77 -6.39 -14.02 9.77
C LEU A 77 -7.75 -13.90 10.48
N GLU A 78 -8.01 -12.70 11.01
CA GLU A 78 -9.36 -12.32 11.46
C GLU A 78 -10.35 -12.42 10.29
N GLU A 79 -11.58 -12.84 10.56
CA GLU A 79 -12.64 -13.06 9.55
C GLU A 79 -12.86 -11.84 8.63
N GLU A 80 -12.84 -10.63 9.19
CA GLU A 80 -12.95 -9.37 8.42
C GLU A 80 -11.79 -9.24 7.42
N THR A 81 -10.56 -9.42 7.90
CA THR A 81 -9.35 -9.30 7.08
C THR A 81 -9.29 -10.42 6.02
N HIS A 82 -9.60 -11.66 6.40
CA HIS A 82 -9.67 -12.79 5.48
C HIS A 82 -10.63 -12.51 4.31
N THR A 83 -11.83 -12.01 4.62
CA THR A 83 -12.84 -11.65 3.61
C THR A 83 -12.36 -10.53 2.70
N GLN A 84 -11.75 -9.49 3.27
CA GLN A 84 -11.23 -8.36 2.49
C GLN A 84 -10.10 -8.76 1.55
N VAL A 85 -9.13 -9.57 2.02
CA VAL A 85 -8.05 -10.12 1.19
C VAL A 85 -8.65 -10.96 0.06
N GLY A 86 -9.54 -11.90 0.38
CA GLY A 86 -10.19 -12.76 -0.62
C GLY A 86 -10.89 -11.97 -1.72
N ASN A 87 -11.61 -10.90 -1.37
CA ASN A 87 -12.25 -10.01 -2.35
C ASN A 87 -11.22 -9.35 -3.29
N VAL A 88 -10.08 -8.90 -2.77
CA VAL A 88 -9.03 -8.28 -3.59
C VAL A 88 -8.38 -9.31 -4.52
N LEU A 89 -8.10 -10.52 -4.03
CA LEU A 89 -7.53 -11.60 -4.84
C LEU A 89 -8.48 -12.11 -5.94
N GLN A 90 -9.79 -12.11 -5.66
CA GLN A 90 -10.78 -12.42 -6.70
C GLN A 90 -10.71 -11.40 -7.84
N HIS A 91 -10.64 -10.09 -7.53
CA HIS A 91 -10.49 -9.05 -8.54
C HIS A 91 -9.16 -9.13 -9.30
N LEU A 92 -8.10 -9.65 -8.69
CA LEU A 92 -6.81 -9.88 -9.36
C LEU A 92 -6.92 -10.85 -10.53
N THR A 93 -7.75 -11.88 -10.40
CA THR A 93 -7.96 -12.86 -11.48
C THR A 93 -8.58 -12.19 -12.71
N ASP A 94 -9.46 -11.21 -12.52
CA ASP A 94 -10.09 -10.46 -13.62
C ASP A 94 -9.11 -9.52 -14.35
N VAL A 95 -8.04 -9.08 -13.69
CA VAL A 95 -7.08 -8.10 -14.22
C VAL A 95 -5.71 -8.70 -14.56
N ALA A 96 -5.42 -9.93 -14.16
CA ALA A 96 -4.13 -10.59 -14.38
C ALA A 96 -3.79 -10.75 -15.87
N ASP A 97 -4.80 -10.90 -16.74
CA ASP A 97 -4.65 -11.02 -18.20
C ASP A 97 -4.59 -9.68 -18.93
N THR A 98 -4.82 -8.56 -18.22
CA THR A 98 -4.68 -7.23 -18.85
C THR A 98 -3.20 -6.86 -18.91
N GLU A 99 -2.68 -6.66 -20.13
CA GLU A 99 -1.33 -6.15 -20.32
C GLU A 99 -1.19 -4.79 -19.64
N VAL A 100 -0.38 -4.73 -18.58
CA VAL A 100 -0.08 -3.49 -17.86
C VAL A 100 0.85 -2.65 -18.73
N HIS A 101 0.29 -1.75 -19.53
CA HIS A 101 1.04 -1.05 -20.58
C HIS A 101 1.99 0.06 -20.11
N ASN A 102 1.96 0.49 -18.82
CA ASN A 102 2.91 1.48 -18.33
C ASN A 102 3.19 1.37 -16.82
N VAL A 103 4.19 0.56 -16.45
CA VAL A 103 4.61 0.37 -15.05
C VAL A 103 5.17 1.64 -14.43
N ASP A 104 5.89 2.45 -15.21
CA ASP A 104 6.52 3.67 -14.72
C ASP A 104 5.46 4.71 -14.29
N TYR A 105 4.39 4.85 -15.08
CA TYR A 105 3.24 5.68 -14.69
C TYR A 105 2.59 5.20 -13.38
N LEU A 106 2.48 3.89 -13.17
CA LEU A 106 1.88 3.35 -11.95
C LEU A 106 2.77 3.61 -10.73
N ILE A 107 4.09 3.59 -10.91
CA ILE A 107 5.05 3.95 -9.87
C ILE A 107 4.86 5.43 -9.50
N ASP A 108 4.72 6.32 -10.48
CA ASP A 108 4.47 7.75 -10.23
C ASP A 108 3.17 7.96 -9.45
N VAL A 109 2.08 7.29 -9.84
CA VAL A 109 0.78 7.37 -9.15
C VAL A 109 0.89 6.92 -7.68
N ALA A 110 1.69 5.89 -7.41
CA ALA A 110 1.91 5.38 -6.06
C ALA A 110 2.78 6.31 -5.22
N ASN A 111 3.85 6.85 -5.79
CA ASN A 111 4.71 7.83 -5.14
C ASN A 111 3.93 9.10 -4.78
N ASP A 112 3.03 9.56 -5.65
CA ASP A 112 2.14 10.67 -5.35
C ASP A 112 1.17 10.35 -4.22
N LEU A 113 0.65 9.11 -4.14
CA LEU A 113 -0.20 8.67 -3.02
C LEU A 113 0.59 8.66 -1.71
N PHE A 114 1.80 8.11 -1.73
CA PHE A 114 2.66 8.04 -0.54
C PHE A 114 3.07 9.43 -0.06
N ARG A 115 3.40 10.34 -0.98
CA ARG A 115 3.68 11.74 -0.65
C ARG A 115 2.47 12.41 -0.01
N GLU A 116 1.28 12.22 -0.57
CA GLU A 116 0.03 12.75 -0.01
C GLU A 116 -0.21 12.22 1.41
N LYS A 117 -0.15 10.90 1.61
CA LYS A 117 -0.36 10.26 2.92
C LYS A 117 0.70 10.66 3.94
N HIS A 118 1.95 10.80 3.52
CA HIS A 118 3.03 11.27 4.38
C HIS A 118 2.76 12.69 4.88
N LEU A 119 2.39 13.62 3.98
CA LEU A 119 2.05 15.01 4.36
C LEU A 119 0.83 15.06 5.28
N GLU A 120 -0.22 14.27 5.00
CA GLU A 120 -1.40 14.20 5.87
C GLU A 120 -1.05 13.70 7.27
N ARG A 121 -0.18 12.68 7.37
CA ARG A 121 0.28 12.14 8.64
C ARG A 121 1.13 13.15 9.40
N GLN A 122 2.07 13.82 8.73
CA GLN A 122 2.88 14.87 9.33
C GLN A 122 2.00 15.99 9.89
N ASN A 123 1.03 16.47 9.11
CA ASN A 123 0.10 17.51 9.55
C ASN A 123 -0.69 17.08 10.80
N LYS A 124 -1.19 15.84 10.84
CA LYS A 124 -1.89 15.29 12.02
C LYS A 124 -0.97 15.21 13.24
N ALA A 125 0.29 14.79 13.04
CA ALA A 125 1.27 14.69 14.12
C ALA A 125 1.66 16.07 14.67
N ILE A 126 1.94 17.03 13.79
CA ILE A 126 2.28 18.42 14.15
C ILE A 126 1.13 19.04 14.96
N ALA A 127 -0.11 18.94 14.49
CA ALA A 127 -1.27 19.46 15.22
C ALA A 127 -1.37 18.88 16.64
N LYS A 128 -1.18 17.57 16.77
CA LYS A 128 -1.19 16.86 18.06
C LYS A 128 -0.07 17.32 19.00
N TYR A 129 1.13 17.60 18.49
CA TYR A 129 2.25 18.09 19.32
C TYR A 129 2.05 19.53 19.75
N ILE A 130 1.52 20.39 18.87
CA ILE A 130 1.16 21.77 19.19
C ILE A 130 0.09 21.80 20.30
N GLU A 131 -0.95 20.98 20.22
CA GLU A 131 -1.99 20.86 21.26
C GLU A 131 -1.42 20.48 22.62
N LYS A 132 -0.34 19.71 22.64
CA LYS A 132 0.36 19.29 23.87
C LYS A 132 1.41 20.30 24.36
N GLY A 133 1.66 21.36 23.60
CA GLY A 133 2.72 22.34 23.88
C GLY A 133 4.14 21.83 23.62
N ASP A 134 4.30 20.69 22.95
CA ASP A 134 5.60 20.10 22.63
C ASP A 134 6.08 20.58 21.25
N LEU A 135 6.63 21.80 21.22
CA LEU A 135 7.06 22.44 19.98
C LEU A 135 8.30 21.77 19.36
N ILE A 136 9.17 21.18 20.17
CA ILE A 136 10.40 20.52 19.69
C ILE A 136 10.02 19.29 18.85
N SER A 137 9.10 18.47 19.34
CA SER A 137 8.61 17.31 18.57
C SER A 137 7.88 17.75 17.30
N ALA A 138 7.14 18.85 17.33
CA ALA A 138 6.47 19.40 16.15
C ALA A 138 7.48 19.85 15.07
N GLU A 139 8.54 20.57 15.47
CA GLU A 139 9.61 21.02 14.56
C GLU A 139 10.37 19.84 13.95
N ASN A 140 10.67 18.79 14.74
CA ASN A 140 11.33 17.59 14.25
C ASN A 140 10.53 16.89 13.14
N VAL A 141 9.22 16.72 13.35
CA VAL A 141 8.33 16.10 12.33
C VAL A 141 8.26 16.95 11.06
N MET A 142 8.33 18.28 11.17
CA MET A 142 8.31 19.18 10.01
C MET A 142 9.57 19.08 9.15
N LEU A 143 10.69 18.67 9.73
CA LEU A 143 11.97 18.50 9.03
C LEU A 143 12.11 17.12 8.38
N GLU A 144 11.28 16.15 8.74
CA GLU A 144 11.25 14.84 8.08
C GLU A 144 10.81 15.00 6.62
N GLN A 145 11.59 14.45 5.69
CA GLN A 145 11.27 14.48 4.26
C GLN A 145 10.87 13.10 3.78
N TYR A 146 9.89 13.05 2.87
CA TYR A 146 9.60 11.85 2.12
C TYR A 146 10.76 11.55 1.16
N HIS A 147 11.38 10.38 1.32
CA HIS A 147 12.38 9.85 0.40
C HIS A 147 11.75 8.66 -0.34
N GLY A 148 11.29 8.92 -1.58
CA GLY A 148 10.75 7.93 -2.52
C GLY A 148 11.71 7.62 -3.65
#